data_AF-A0A179UW28-F1
#
_entry.id   AF-A0A179UW28-F1
#
_cell.length_a   1.000
_cell.length_b   1.000
_cell.length_c   1.000
_cell.angle_alpha   90.00
_cell.angle_beta   90.00
_cell.angle_gamma   90.00
#
_symmetry.space_group_name_H-M   'P 1'
#
loop_
_entity.id
_entity.type
_entity.pdbx_description
1 polymer ?
#
loop_
_entity_poly.entity_id
_entity_poly.type
_entity_poly.pdbx_seq_one_letter_code
_entity_poly.pdbx_strand_id
1 'polypeptide(L)'
;MGNYDTYKTLLIFFSPLLFRKARSLYSSIRSSLTQRPQPPRPLPSSAAVALNILFVTTSLFLFLSLPAWTGLNPHAPSPNIFALTQSRLTTPTELLFARLARLRPNNTLTNLDTQLKAKFTSQASRKLYLRYGPETLLNCPFCTPGDETTYLLYYLPLHTFLPHLLHLLIIGLVTSNPLTGRSASRFRSKFTLTALSLLLIETLLVAFYNPTSTSNATAHKTSPPLNPHEIPTSFHNRLTTLRLLSFTIFDALAAATIYLAGTNRFFYIPPTPAEVAEELVANVSATLASATAKVHAVSVVRNATVRDRGLKATDDAYWTAVVAMEGSCGGSSLGTSGVGEGGSVWEEEEVVRAMRRVMQKRNAGGKGDVVDIGQLGVEASSYVEGVTAGLERGDDDDHDSGDRDGNGS
;
A
#
# COMPACT_ATOMS: atom_id res chain seq x y z
N MET A 1 43.59 16.82 10.72
CA MET A 1 42.74 15.98 11.61
C MET A 1 41.28 16.29 11.32
N GLY A 2 40.71 15.81 10.22
CA GLY A 2 40.35 14.41 10.08
C GLY A 2 38.96 14.24 10.70
N ASN A 3 37.91 14.28 9.88
CA ASN A 3 36.51 14.10 10.29
C ASN A 3 36.27 12.91 11.24
N TYR A 4 37.20 11.94 11.27
CA TYR A 4 37.27 10.87 12.24
C TYR A 4 37.15 11.33 13.69
N ASP A 5 37.85 12.39 14.13
CA ASP A 5 37.78 12.84 15.53
C ASP A 5 36.41 13.45 15.85
N THR A 6 35.82 14.19 14.91
CA THR A 6 34.46 14.73 15.05
C THR A 6 33.42 13.62 15.07
N TYR A 7 33.49 12.66 14.14
CA TYR A 7 32.61 11.49 14.11
C TYR A 7 32.80 10.60 15.34
N LYS A 8 34.03 10.44 15.82
CA LYS A 8 34.37 9.69 17.03
C LYS A 8 33.80 10.36 18.27
N THR A 9 33.94 11.68 18.39
CA THR A 9 33.39 12.43 19.53
C THR A 9 31.86 12.39 19.52
N LEU A 10 31.25 12.55 18.35
CA LEU A 10 29.80 12.47 18.15
C LEU A 10 29.30 11.03 18.41
N LEU A 11 30.00 10.01 17.93
CA LEU A 11 29.69 8.61 18.24
C LEU A 11 29.87 8.30 19.71
N ILE A 12 30.89 8.81 20.41
CA ILE A 12 31.07 8.59 21.85
C ILE A 12 29.95 9.27 22.65
N PHE A 13 29.54 10.48 22.27
CA PHE A 13 28.44 11.19 22.92
C PHE A 13 27.07 10.55 22.66
N PHE A 14 26.80 10.14 21.43
CA PHE A 14 25.52 9.53 21.07
C PHE A 14 25.50 8.01 21.28
N SER A 15 26.64 7.34 21.47
CA SER A 15 26.74 5.88 21.67
C SER A 15 25.86 5.41 22.83
N PRO A 16 25.84 6.02 24.02
CA PRO A 16 24.96 5.59 25.10
C PRO A 16 23.47 5.71 24.74
N LEU A 17 23.09 6.76 24.00
CA LEU A 17 21.71 6.99 23.57
C LEU A 17 21.29 6.01 22.45
N LEU A 18 22.15 5.85 21.44
CA LEU A 18 22.00 4.90 20.34
C LEU A 18 21.97 3.46 20.86
N PHE A 19 22.84 3.11 21.81
CA PHE A 19 22.89 1.79 22.42
C PHE A 19 21.61 1.49 23.22
N ARG A 20 21.11 2.45 24.02
CA ARG A 20 19.83 2.29 24.74
C ARG A 20 18.66 2.12 23.78
N LYS A 21 18.59 2.93 22.72
CA LYS A 21 17.56 2.81 21.68
C LYS A 21 17.67 1.49 20.92
N ALA A 22 18.87 1.10 20.51
CA ALA A 22 19.13 -0.16 19.81
C ALA A 22 18.79 -1.36 20.68
N ARG A 23 19.15 -1.34 21.98
CA ARG A 23 18.79 -2.38 22.94
C ARG A 23 17.27 -2.46 23.15
N SER A 24 16.60 -1.33 23.27
CA SER A 24 15.14 -1.26 23.39
C SER A 24 14.45 -1.81 22.13
N LEU A 25 14.95 -1.44 20.94
CA LEU A 25 14.48 -1.95 19.66
C LEU A 25 14.71 -3.46 19.57
N TYR A 26 15.90 -3.93 19.94
CA TYR A 26 16.26 -5.34 19.97
C TYR A 26 15.37 -6.14 20.94
N SER A 27 15.13 -5.62 22.15
CA SER A 27 14.25 -6.27 23.12
C SER A 27 12.79 -6.29 22.64
N SER A 28 12.33 -5.23 21.96
CA SER A 28 10.99 -5.14 21.39
C SER A 28 10.81 -6.09 20.19
N ILE A 29 11.83 -6.19 19.33
CA ILE A 29 11.87 -7.16 18.23
C ILE A 29 11.86 -8.58 18.81
N ARG A 30 12.71 -8.85 19.80
CA ARG A 30 12.78 -10.16 20.45
C ARG A 30 11.46 -10.52 21.12
N SER A 31 10.84 -9.62 21.88
CA SER A 31 9.54 -9.90 22.51
C SER A 31 8.44 -10.11 21.47
N SER A 32 8.43 -9.37 20.36
CA SER A 32 7.47 -9.55 19.26
C SER A 32 7.62 -10.89 18.53
N LEU A 33 8.84 -11.44 18.51
CA LEU A 33 9.10 -12.77 17.94
C LEU A 33 8.68 -13.89 18.89
N THR A 34 8.92 -13.74 20.20
CA THR A 34 8.61 -14.78 21.19
C THR A 34 7.12 -14.88 21.51
N GLN A 35 6.38 -13.77 21.49
CA GLN A 35 4.95 -13.71 21.83
C GLN A 35 4.02 -13.83 20.61
N ARG A 36 4.44 -14.52 19.54
CA ARG A 36 3.68 -14.56 18.29
C ARG A 36 2.45 -15.50 18.43
N PRO A 37 1.20 -14.99 18.30
CA PRO A 37 0.00 -15.81 18.47
C PRO A 37 -0.44 -16.57 17.20
N GLN A 38 0.11 -16.27 16.01
CA GLN A 38 -0.28 -16.89 14.74
C GLN A 38 0.93 -17.32 13.89
N PRO A 39 0.81 -18.42 13.13
CA PRO A 39 1.85 -18.84 12.19
C PRO A 39 2.01 -17.84 11.01
N PRO A 40 3.16 -17.86 10.30
CA PRO A 40 3.36 -17.03 9.11
C PRO A 40 2.21 -17.25 8.09
N ARG A 41 1.61 -16.15 7.61
CA ARG A 41 0.56 -16.19 6.59
C ARG A 41 1.19 -16.03 5.20
N PRO A 42 0.66 -16.68 4.14
CA PRO A 42 1.01 -16.33 2.77
C PRO A 42 0.74 -14.84 2.49
N LEU A 43 1.56 -14.24 1.62
CA LEU A 43 1.47 -12.83 1.29
C LEU A 43 0.08 -12.52 0.67
N PRO A 44 -0.68 -11.54 1.18
CA PRO A 44 -1.95 -11.15 0.57
C PRO A 44 -1.70 -10.54 -0.81
N SER A 45 -2.60 -10.81 -1.77
CA SER A 45 -2.50 -10.35 -3.16
C SER A 45 -2.36 -8.83 -3.29
N SER A 46 -3.03 -8.07 -2.41
CA SER A 46 -2.93 -6.61 -2.37
C SER A 46 -1.54 -6.11 -1.96
N ALA A 47 -0.87 -6.78 -1.01
CA ALA A 47 0.50 -6.45 -0.64
C ALA A 47 1.51 -6.85 -1.73
N ALA A 48 1.22 -7.89 -2.52
CA ALA A 48 2.06 -8.26 -3.66
C ALA A 48 2.11 -7.15 -4.72
N VAL A 49 1.00 -6.44 -4.96
CA VAL A 49 0.97 -5.27 -5.86
C VAL A 49 1.91 -4.17 -5.37
N ALA A 50 1.88 -3.85 -4.07
CA ALA A 50 2.80 -2.87 -3.48
C ALA A 50 4.27 -3.25 -3.67
N LEU A 51 4.61 -4.53 -3.42
CA LEU A 51 5.96 -5.03 -3.58
C LEU A 51 6.41 -5.04 -5.04
N ASN A 52 5.52 -5.33 -5.99
CA ASN A 52 5.84 -5.27 -7.41
C ASN A 52 6.14 -3.83 -7.86
N ILE A 53 5.33 -2.86 -7.41
CA ILE A 53 5.61 -1.44 -7.71
C ILE A 53 6.96 -1.03 -7.13
N LEU A 54 7.22 -1.34 -5.86
CA LEU A 54 8.49 -1.02 -5.21
C LEU A 54 9.68 -1.75 -5.84
N PHE A 55 9.49 -2.97 -6.33
CA PHE A 55 10.53 -3.71 -7.05
C PHE A 55 10.89 -2.99 -8.34
N VAL A 56 9.89 -2.61 -9.14
CA VAL A 56 10.10 -1.87 -10.39
C VAL A 56 10.79 -0.53 -10.11
N THR A 57 10.36 0.23 -9.10
CA THR A 57 10.95 1.55 -8.79
C THR A 57 12.36 1.41 -8.22
N THR A 58 12.60 0.43 -7.35
CA THR A 58 13.95 0.12 -6.83
C THR A 58 14.89 -0.27 -7.97
N SER A 59 14.47 -1.17 -8.86
CA SER A 59 15.28 -1.56 -10.02
C SER A 59 15.56 -0.39 -10.94
N LEU A 60 14.55 0.45 -11.20
CA LEU A 60 14.69 1.65 -12.01
C LEU A 60 15.68 2.65 -11.39
N PHE A 61 15.49 3.04 -10.13
CA PHE A 61 16.40 3.97 -9.47
C PHE A 61 17.81 3.39 -9.32
N LEU A 62 17.95 2.08 -9.12
CA LEU A 62 19.25 1.43 -9.05
C LEU A 62 19.96 1.51 -10.40
N PHE A 63 19.24 1.21 -11.49
CA PHE A 63 19.74 1.33 -12.85
C PHE A 63 20.14 2.77 -13.19
N LEU A 64 19.30 3.77 -12.87
CA LEU A 64 19.65 5.18 -13.07
C LEU A 64 20.74 5.69 -12.12
N SER A 65 20.99 5.03 -10.99
CA SER A 65 22.12 5.38 -10.10
C SER A 65 23.47 4.89 -10.64
N LEU A 66 23.47 3.99 -11.63
CA LEU A 66 24.71 3.45 -12.16
C LEU A 66 25.55 4.56 -12.82
N PRO A 67 26.87 4.58 -12.56
CA PRO A 67 27.77 5.55 -13.16
C PRO A 67 27.82 5.46 -14.70
N ALA A 68 28.11 6.57 -15.36
CA ALA A 68 28.23 6.65 -16.83
C ALA A 68 29.22 5.63 -17.43
N TRP A 69 30.29 5.27 -16.71
CA TRP A 69 31.30 4.31 -17.18
C TRP A 69 30.77 2.89 -17.33
N THR A 70 29.63 2.56 -16.70
CA THR A 70 28.99 1.25 -16.86
C THR A 70 28.33 1.08 -18.23
N GLY A 71 28.12 2.17 -18.98
CA GLY A 71 27.45 2.15 -20.30
C GLY A 71 25.96 1.82 -20.27
N LEU A 72 25.42 1.45 -19.11
CA LEU A 72 24.04 1.05 -18.93
C LEU A 72 23.11 2.25 -18.77
N ASN A 73 23.57 3.35 -18.16
CA ASN A 73 22.76 4.51 -17.88
C ASN A 73 22.95 5.63 -18.94
N PRO A 74 22.00 5.82 -19.88
CA PRO A 74 22.09 6.87 -20.89
C PRO A 74 21.89 8.29 -20.32
N HIS A 75 21.28 8.41 -19.13
CA HIS A 75 20.99 9.70 -18.48
C HIS A 75 22.00 10.04 -17.37
N ALA A 76 23.14 9.36 -17.32
CA ALA A 76 24.16 9.66 -16.33
C ALA A 76 24.71 11.08 -16.55
N PRO A 77 24.91 11.88 -15.47
CA PRO A 77 25.43 13.23 -15.60
C PRO A 77 26.82 13.21 -16.25
N SER A 78 27.06 14.13 -17.18
CA SER A 78 28.34 14.21 -17.88
C SER A 78 29.49 14.36 -16.88
N PRO A 79 30.64 13.69 -17.07
CA PRO A 79 31.76 13.80 -16.16
C PRO A 79 32.22 15.25 -16.02
N ASN A 80 32.56 15.64 -14.80
CA ASN A 80 33.08 16.97 -14.48
C ASN A 80 34.32 17.28 -15.34
N ILE A 81 34.32 18.43 -16.03
CA ILE A 81 35.44 18.83 -16.90
C ILE A 81 36.76 18.97 -16.14
N PHE A 82 36.76 19.35 -14.86
CA PHE A 82 37.98 19.44 -14.05
C PHE A 82 38.54 18.05 -13.73
N ALA A 83 37.65 17.09 -13.43
CA ALA A 83 38.04 15.70 -13.23
C ALA A 83 38.52 15.04 -14.53
N LEU A 84 37.83 15.31 -15.63
CA LEU A 84 38.16 14.76 -16.94
C LEU A 84 39.49 15.28 -17.48
N THR A 85 39.77 16.58 -17.33
CA THR A 85 41.03 17.20 -17.78
C THR A 85 42.15 17.15 -16.73
N GLN A 86 41.90 16.55 -15.57
CA GLN A 86 42.81 16.54 -14.41
C GLN A 86 43.34 17.95 -14.07
N SER A 87 42.45 18.93 -14.14
CA SER A 87 42.78 20.35 -13.98
C SER A 87 42.26 20.91 -12.67
N ARG A 88 42.93 21.96 -12.20
CA ARG A 88 42.62 22.61 -10.92
C ARG A 88 41.60 23.71 -11.12
N LEU A 89 40.97 24.14 -10.02
CA LEU A 89 40.03 25.25 -10.06
C LEU A 89 40.70 26.58 -10.49
N THR A 90 42.02 26.73 -10.26
CA THR A 90 42.82 27.92 -10.64
C THR A 90 43.40 27.86 -12.04
N THR A 91 43.28 26.72 -12.75
CA THR A 91 43.84 26.56 -14.10
C THR A 91 43.25 27.61 -15.06
N PRO A 92 44.06 28.31 -15.90
CA PRO A 92 43.53 29.30 -16.83
C PRO A 92 42.45 28.72 -17.76
N THR A 93 41.41 29.50 -18.08
CA THR A 93 40.25 29.03 -18.87
C THR A 93 40.70 28.48 -20.22
N GLU A 94 41.59 29.18 -20.93
CA GLU A 94 42.13 28.73 -22.22
C GLU A 94 42.81 27.36 -22.13
N LEU A 95 43.65 27.15 -21.10
CA LEU A 95 44.34 25.89 -20.92
C LEU A 95 43.38 24.74 -20.57
N LEU A 96 42.36 25.02 -19.75
CA LEU A 96 41.33 24.05 -19.39
C LEU A 96 40.57 23.56 -20.64
N PHE A 97 40.10 24.49 -21.48
CA PHE A 97 39.34 24.15 -22.67
C PHE A 97 40.22 23.60 -23.81
N ALA A 98 41.51 23.96 -23.88
CA ALA A 98 42.47 23.31 -24.79
C ALA A 98 42.77 21.85 -24.38
N ARG A 99 42.80 21.54 -23.07
CA ARG A 99 42.86 20.15 -22.57
C ARG A 99 41.56 19.41 -22.87
N LEU A 100 40.41 20.05 -22.67
CA LEU A 100 39.12 19.46 -22.96
C LEU A 100 38.97 19.12 -24.45
N ALA A 101 39.37 20.03 -25.34
CA ALA A 101 39.35 19.83 -26.79
C ALA A 101 40.06 18.52 -27.20
N ARG A 102 41.24 18.25 -26.62
CA ARG A 102 42.01 17.01 -26.88
C ARG A 102 41.33 15.72 -26.43
N LEU A 103 40.37 15.81 -25.51
CA LEU A 103 39.62 14.65 -25.00
C LEU A 103 38.27 14.47 -25.71
N ARG A 104 37.89 15.42 -26.58
CA ARG A 104 36.67 15.35 -27.38
C ARG A 104 36.96 14.70 -28.75
N PRO A 105 35.93 14.14 -29.41
CA PRO A 105 36.06 13.69 -30.79
C PRO A 105 36.58 14.83 -31.69
N ASN A 106 37.45 14.49 -32.64
CA ASN A 106 38.05 15.41 -33.61
C ASN A 106 38.95 16.51 -33.04
N ASN A 107 39.36 16.41 -31.76
CA ASN A 107 40.16 17.43 -31.07
C ASN A 107 39.49 18.83 -31.05
N THR A 108 38.16 18.89 -31.15
CA THR A 108 37.39 20.15 -31.22
C THR A 108 36.43 20.30 -30.05
N LEU A 109 36.23 21.54 -29.62
CA LEU A 109 35.23 21.88 -28.60
C LEU A 109 33.81 21.70 -29.16
N THR A 110 32.93 21.08 -28.37
CA THR A 110 31.51 21.02 -28.72
C THR A 110 30.85 22.38 -28.55
N ASN A 111 29.68 22.61 -29.16
CA ASN A 111 28.94 23.87 -28.99
C ASN A 111 28.66 24.17 -27.50
N LEU A 112 28.25 23.16 -26.73
CA LEU A 112 28.08 23.29 -25.28
C LEU A 112 29.38 23.69 -24.57
N ASP A 113 30.53 23.11 -24.94
CA ASP A 113 31.81 23.48 -24.34
C ASP A 113 32.18 24.94 -24.67
N THR A 114 31.84 25.43 -25.88
CA THR A 114 32.10 26.84 -26.25
C THR A 114 31.24 27.82 -25.47
N GLN A 115 29.97 27.50 -25.22
CA GLN A 115 29.09 28.30 -24.39
C GLN A 115 29.55 28.30 -22.93
N LEU A 116 29.98 27.14 -22.43
CA LEU A 116 30.52 27.01 -21.07
C LEU A 116 31.81 27.82 -20.90
N LYS A 117 32.68 27.81 -21.91
CA LYS A 117 33.90 28.63 -21.94
C LYS A 117 33.58 30.11 -21.76
N ALA A 118 32.55 30.61 -22.44
CA ALA A 118 32.13 32.01 -22.33
C ALA A 118 31.63 32.38 -20.92
N LYS A 119 31.08 31.43 -20.16
CA LYS A 119 30.64 31.65 -18.77
C LYS A 119 31.77 31.57 -17.74
N PHE A 120 32.92 31.00 -18.09
CA PHE A 120 34.06 30.77 -17.18
C PHE A 120 34.98 31.99 -17.04
N THR A 121 34.40 33.16 -16.76
CA THR A 121 35.12 34.44 -16.64
C THR A 121 35.78 34.63 -15.27
N SER A 122 35.22 34.03 -14.22
CA SER A 122 35.66 34.22 -12.84
C SER A 122 35.78 32.89 -12.08
N GLN A 123 36.54 32.87 -10.99
CA GLN A 123 36.59 31.69 -10.13
C GLN A 123 35.23 31.38 -9.49
N ALA A 124 34.39 32.39 -9.24
CA ALA A 124 33.02 32.23 -8.74
C ALA A 124 32.15 31.44 -9.74
N SER A 125 32.21 31.75 -11.04
CA SER A 125 31.48 31.00 -12.07
C SER A 125 31.84 29.51 -12.11
N ARG A 126 33.11 29.19 -11.87
CA ARG A 126 33.60 27.80 -11.80
C ARG A 126 33.09 27.08 -10.54
N LYS A 127 32.94 27.79 -9.42
CA LYS A 127 32.32 27.23 -8.20
C LYS A 127 30.84 26.93 -8.43
N LEU A 128 30.12 27.85 -9.07
CA LEU A 128 28.71 27.65 -9.43
C LEU A 128 28.53 26.43 -10.34
N TYR A 129 29.43 26.24 -11.32
CA TYR A 129 29.47 25.03 -12.14
C TYR A 129 29.63 23.75 -11.31
N LEU A 130 30.55 23.72 -10.33
CA LEU A 130 30.76 22.53 -9.50
C LEU A 130 29.56 22.23 -8.58
N ARG A 131 28.81 23.25 -8.18
CA ARG A 131 27.66 23.14 -7.29
C ARG A 131 26.37 22.77 -8.02
N TYR A 132 26.03 23.48 -9.09
CA TYR A 132 24.75 23.36 -9.79
C TYR A 132 24.84 22.63 -11.14
N GLY A 133 26.05 22.43 -11.67
CA GLY A 133 26.27 21.77 -12.95
C GLY A 133 26.24 22.72 -14.16
N PRO A 134 26.46 22.18 -15.38
CA PRO A 134 26.51 22.96 -16.62
C PRO A 134 25.14 23.53 -17.02
N GLU A 135 24.06 22.74 -16.94
CA GLU A 135 22.73 23.15 -17.41
C GLU A 135 22.21 24.39 -16.68
N THR A 136 22.33 24.44 -15.35
CA THR A 136 21.92 25.60 -14.55
C THR A 136 22.75 26.85 -14.86
N LEU A 137 24.04 26.67 -15.19
CA LEU A 137 24.92 27.79 -15.52
C LEU A 137 24.66 28.35 -16.92
N LEU A 138 24.26 27.50 -17.87
CA LEU A 138 24.01 27.88 -19.26
C LEU A 138 22.58 28.40 -19.48
N ASN A 139 21.58 27.72 -18.90
CA ASN A 139 20.18 27.93 -19.25
C ASN A 139 19.41 28.86 -18.30
N CYS A 140 20.03 29.32 -17.21
CA CYS A 140 19.34 30.23 -16.29
C CYS A 140 19.21 31.64 -16.90
N PRO A 141 17.99 32.16 -17.13
CA PRO A 141 17.79 33.43 -17.83
C PRO A 141 17.97 34.67 -16.94
N PHE A 142 17.80 34.53 -15.62
CA PHE A 142 17.88 35.65 -14.66
C PHE A 142 19.06 35.55 -13.69
N CYS A 143 19.91 34.53 -13.82
CA CYS A 143 21.00 34.32 -12.87
C CYS A 143 22.18 35.25 -13.15
N THR A 144 22.73 35.83 -12.08
CA THR A 144 23.94 36.67 -12.16
C THR A 144 25.07 36.03 -11.35
N PRO A 145 26.31 35.98 -11.87
CA PRO A 145 27.42 35.29 -11.20
C PRO A 145 27.81 35.90 -9.85
N GLY A 146 27.36 37.12 -9.54
CA GLY A 146 27.57 37.78 -8.25
C GLY A 146 26.56 37.39 -7.17
N ASP A 147 25.42 36.80 -7.54
CA ASP A 147 24.36 36.41 -6.61
C ASP A 147 24.06 34.90 -6.71
N GLU A 148 24.62 34.13 -5.78
CA GLU A 148 24.45 32.67 -5.71
C GLU A 148 22.99 32.26 -5.45
N THR A 149 22.17 33.14 -4.87
CA THR A 149 20.77 32.83 -4.54
C THR A 149 19.91 32.68 -5.78
N THR A 150 20.21 33.45 -6.84
CA THR A 150 19.51 33.34 -8.13
C THR A 150 19.67 31.95 -8.75
N TYR A 151 20.88 31.39 -8.70
CA TYR A 151 21.14 30.02 -9.17
C TYR A 151 20.48 28.97 -8.27
N LEU A 152 20.43 29.19 -6.95
CA LEU A 152 19.75 28.28 -6.02
C LEU A 152 18.24 28.19 -6.34
N LEU A 153 17.61 29.35 -6.56
CA LEU A 153 16.18 29.45 -6.89
C LEU A 153 15.85 28.78 -8.22
N TYR A 154 16.73 28.88 -9.21
CA TYR A 154 16.56 28.19 -10.48
C TYR A 154 16.79 26.67 -10.36
N TYR A 155 17.76 26.24 -9.56
CA TYR A 155 18.14 24.83 -9.42
C TYR A 155 17.09 23.99 -8.68
N LEU A 156 16.55 24.51 -7.56
CA LEU A 156 15.72 23.75 -6.63
C LEU A 156 14.48 23.10 -7.28
N PRO A 157 13.64 23.81 -8.06
CA PRO A 157 12.39 23.25 -8.56
C PRO A 157 12.59 22.02 -9.44
N LEU A 158 13.52 22.08 -10.39
CA LEU A 158 13.72 21.03 -11.39
C LEU A 158 14.67 19.93 -10.91
N HIS A 159 15.74 20.30 -10.21
CA HIS A 159 16.77 19.31 -9.85
C HIS A 159 16.59 18.70 -8.47
N THR A 160 15.87 19.35 -7.53
CA THR A 160 15.67 18.84 -6.17
C THR A 160 14.20 18.50 -5.91
N PHE A 161 13.26 19.41 -6.14
CA PHE A 161 11.86 19.18 -5.80
C PHE A 161 11.19 18.17 -6.71
N LEU A 162 11.35 18.29 -8.03
CA LEU A 162 10.75 17.37 -8.98
C LEU A 162 11.05 15.87 -8.70
N PRO A 163 12.31 15.43 -8.53
CA PRO A 163 12.57 14.01 -8.23
C PRO A 163 11.99 13.56 -6.89
N HIS A 164 11.96 14.41 -5.87
CA HIS A 164 11.35 14.08 -4.57
C HIS A 164 9.83 14.04 -4.63
N LEU A 165 9.20 14.93 -5.40
CA LEU A 165 7.74 14.91 -5.62
C LEU A 165 7.33 13.65 -6.37
N LEU A 166 8.11 13.22 -7.37
CA LEU A 166 7.89 11.96 -8.06
C LEU A 166 8.04 10.78 -7.11
N HIS A 167 9.07 10.76 -6.27
CA HIS A 167 9.25 9.73 -5.24
C HIS A 167 8.10 9.71 -4.24
N LEU A 168 7.68 10.87 -3.72
CA LEU A 168 6.51 11.00 -2.84
C LEU A 168 5.22 10.50 -3.50
N LEU A 169 5.04 10.73 -4.80
CA LEU A 169 3.90 10.22 -5.57
C LEU A 169 3.92 8.70 -5.64
N ILE A 170 5.07 8.09 -5.93
CA ILE A 170 5.26 6.63 -5.91
C ILE A 170 4.90 6.07 -4.53
N ILE A 171 5.45 6.65 -3.45
CA ILE A 171 5.15 6.22 -2.08
C ILE A 171 3.67 6.42 -1.75
N GLY A 172 3.04 7.50 -2.23
CA GLY A 172 1.62 7.75 -2.10
C GLY A 172 0.74 6.69 -2.76
N LEU A 173 1.15 6.18 -3.92
CA LEU A 173 0.49 5.08 -4.64
C LEU A 173 0.69 3.75 -3.91
N VAL A 174 1.93 3.42 -3.53
CA VAL A 174 2.30 2.19 -2.81
C VAL A 174 1.63 2.08 -1.44
N THR A 175 1.30 3.21 -0.81
CA THR A 175 0.63 3.24 0.51
C THR A 175 -0.87 3.55 0.42
N SER A 176 -1.45 3.54 -0.79
CA SER A 176 -2.88 3.78 -0.95
C SER A 176 -3.69 2.54 -0.57
N ASN A 177 -4.65 2.70 0.34
CA ASN A 177 -5.52 1.61 0.81
C ASN A 177 -6.28 0.89 -0.33
N PRO A 178 -6.91 1.58 -1.30
CA PRO A 178 -7.67 0.88 -2.34
C PRO A 178 -6.81 0.02 -3.27
N LEU A 179 -5.54 0.39 -3.48
CA LEU A 179 -4.66 -0.33 -4.42
C LEU A 179 -3.87 -1.45 -3.75
N THR A 180 -3.38 -1.21 -2.53
CA THR A 180 -2.37 -2.05 -1.87
C THR A 180 -2.82 -2.65 -0.54
N GLY A 181 -4.03 -2.30 -0.10
CA GLY A 181 -4.63 -2.79 1.14
C GLY A 181 -4.02 -2.21 2.42
N ARG A 182 -4.51 -2.71 3.55
CA ARG A 182 -4.17 -2.21 4.89
C ARG A 182 -2.71 -2.44 5.29
N SER A 183 -2.07 -3.49 4.77
CA SER A 183 -0.70 -3.88 5.14
C SER A 183 0.34 -2.80 4.79
N ALA A 184 0.17 -2.13 3.65
CA ALA A 184 1.02 -1.02 3.23
C ALA A 184 0.51 0.34 3.72
N SER A 185 -0.82 0.55 3.72
CA SER A 185 -1.40 1.86 4.04
C SER A 185 -1.13 2.34 5.47
N ARG A 186 -1.00 1.42 6.43
CA ARG A 186 -0.66 1.76 7.82
C ARG A 186 0.70 2.45 7.99
N PHE A 187 1.61 2.28 7.03
CA PHE A 187 2.93 2.89 7.07
C PHE A 187 2.99 4.23 6.33
N ARG A 188 1.89 4.68 5.72
CA ARG A 188 1.81 5.92 4.92
C ARG A 188 2.46 7.10 5.61
N SER A 189 2.04 7.45 6.83
CA SER A 189 2.57 8.61 7.56
C SER A 189 4.06 8.51 7.86
N LYS A 190 4.58 7.30 8.11
CA LYS A 190 6.00 7.08 8.39
C LYS A 190 6.82 7.23 7.12
N PHE A 191 6.39 6.61 6.03
CA PHE A 191 7.08 6.70 4.75
C PHE A 191 7.03 8.10 4.17
N THR A 192 5.90 8.81 4.26
CA THR A 192 5.80 10.20 3.80
C THR A 192 6.68 11.12 4.63
N LEU A 193 6.70 10.99 5.96
CA LEU A 193 7.56 11.81 6.82
C LEU A 193 9.04 11.57 6.52
N THR A 194 9.44 10.30 6.32
CA THR A 194 10.83 9.99 5.97
C THR A 194 11.19 10.50 4.57
N ALA A 195 10.31 10.40 3.58
CA ALA A 195 10.54 10.97 2.24
C ALA A 195 10.64 12.50 2.27
N LEU A 196 9.79 13.18 3.06
CA LEU A 196 9.89 14.62 3.30
C LEU A 196 11.20 15.00 4.01
N SER A 197 11.67 14.16 4.94
CA SER A 197 12.96 14.39 5.61
C SER A 197 14.14 14.28 4.64
N LEU A 198 14.10 13.35 3.67
CA LEU A 198 15.11 13.25 2.62
C LEU A 198 15.13 14.51 1.74
N LEU A 199 13.95 15.01 1.36
CA LEU A 199 13.83 16.27 0.62
C LEU A 199 14.41 17.45 1.40
N LEU A 200 14.09 17.56 2.69
CA LEU A 200 14.61 18.62 3.55
C LEU A 200 16.14 18.54 3.66
N ILE A 201 16.69 17.35 3.92
CA ILE A 201 18.13 17.12 4.01
C ILE A 201 18.81 17.53 2.71
N GLU A 202 18.30 17.10 1.55
CA GLU A 202 18.88 17.49 0.27
C GLU A 202 18.80 19.00 0.04
N THR A 203 17.67 19.63 0.33
CA THR A 203 17.50 21.08 0.18
C THR A 203 18.50 21.85 1.03
N LEU A 204 18.71 21.42 2.28
CA LEU A 204 19.71 22.02 3.17
C LEU A 204 21.13 21.79 2.65
N LEU A 205 21.45 20.58 2.16
CA LEU A 205 22.74 20.31 1.54
C LEU A 205 22.97 21.22 0.34
N VAL A 206 22.02 21.33 -0.59
CA VAL A 206 22.15 22.19 -1.77
C VAL A 206 22.26 23.67 -1.38
N ALA A 207 21.51 24.14 -0.37
CA ALA A 207 21.49 25.54 0.05
C ALA A 207 22.76 25.97 0.82
N PHE A 208 23.34 25.09 1.61
CA PHE A 208 24.50 25.41 2.45
C PHE A 208 25.83 24.86 1.92
N TYR A 209 25.82 24.03 0.87
CA TYR A 209 27.05 23.49 0.31
C TYR A 209 27.88 24.57 -0.40
N ASN A 210 29.10 24.79 0.09
CA ASN A 210 30.07 25.62 -0.59
C ASN A 210 31.25 24.74 -1.07
N PRO A 211 31.51 24.67 -2.39
CA PRO A 211 32.52 23.79 -2.98
C PRO A 211 33.97 24.16 -2.60
N THR A 212 34.17 25.23 -1.83
CA THR A 212 35.48 25.75 -1.44
C THR A 212 35.68 25.96 0.06
N SER A 213 34.74 25.56 0.93
CA SER A 213 34.86 25.77 2.40
C SER A 213 36.02 25.05 3.08
N THR A 214 36.76 24.20 2.38
CA THR A 214 38.07 23.71 2.85
C THR A 214 39.22 24.70 2.62
N SER A 215 38.92 25.95 2.19
CA SER A 215 39.87 27.05 2.04
C SER A 215 39.55 28.27 2.92
N ASN A 216 39.09 28.06 4.17
CA ASN A 216 38.99 29.16 5.13
C ASN A 216 40.37 29.45 5.74
N ALA A 217 40.95 30.59 5.36
CA ALA A 217 42.19 31.15 5.90
C ALA A 217 42.12 31.53 7.40
N THR A 218 41.01 31.24 8.09
CA THR A 218 40.80 31.48 9.53
C THR A 218 40.27 30.26 10.28
N ALA A 219 40.17 29.09 9.65
CA ALA A 219 39.82 27.86 10.34
C ALA A 219 41.05 27.31 11.10
N HIS A 220 41.07 27.52 12.40
CA HIS A 220 42.04 26.97 13.37
C HIS A 220 42.61 25.59 12.98
N LYS A 221 43.90 25.58 12.61
CA LYS A 221 44.99 24.60 12.87
C LYS A 221 44.74 23.08 12.83
N THR A 222 43.58 22.59 12.44
CA THR A 222 43.20 21.19 12.73
C THR A 222 42.55 20.45 11.56
N SER A 223 42.08 21.14 10.52
CA SER A 223 41.79 20.50 9.22
C SER A 223 42.94 20.79 8.25
N PRO A 224 43.43 19.81 7.47
CA PRO A 224 44.35 20.14 6.40
C PRO A 224 43.59 21.07 5.45
N PRO A 225 44.12 22.27 5.12
CA PRO A 225 43.58 23.02 4.00
C PRO A 225 43.58 22.08 2.80
N LEU A 226 42.51 22.07 1.99
CA LEU A 226 42.53 21.32 0.74
C LEU A 226 43.83 21.71 0.04
N ASN A 227 44.71 20.75 -0.21
CA ASN A 227 45.95 21.02 -0.91
C ASN A 227 45.55 21.78 -2.19
N PRO A 228 46.18 22.92 -2.53
CA PRO A 228 45.94 23.64 -3.80
C PRO A 228 46.18 22.79 -5.06
N HIS A 229 46.53 21.52 -4.87
CA HIS A 229 46.83 20.48 -5.85
C HIS A 229 45.70 19.47 -6.06
N GLU A 230 44.60 19.51 -5.28
CA GLU A 230 43.52 18.53 -5.40
C GLU A 230 42.52 18.91 -6.51
N ILE A 231 42.10 17.91 -7.28
CA ILE A 231 41.15 18.08 -8.39
C ILE A 231 39.75 18.25 -7.80
N PRO A 232 39.04 19.34 -8.12
CA PRO A 232 37.75 19.61 -7.49
C PRO A 232 36.70 18.59 -7.97
N THR A 233 35.99 17.99 -7.02
CA THR A 233 34.91 17.05 -7.30
C THR A 233 33.60 17.79 -7.52
N SER A 234 32.83 17.43 -8.54
CA SER A 234 31.51 18.05 -8.79
C SER A 234 30.50 17.56 -7.77
N PHE A 235 29.91 18.50 -7.02
CA PHE A 235 28.83 18.23 -6.08
C PHE A 235 27.57 17.84 -6.83
N HIS A 236 27.23 18.54 -7.91
CA HIS A 236 26.08 18.24 -8.76
C HIS A 236 26.05 16.77 -9.22
N ASN A 237 27.18 16.27 -9.76
CA ASN A 237 27.24 14.89 -10.25
C ASN A 237 27.07 13.87 -9.13
N ARG A 238 27.73 14.11 -7.98
CA ARG A 238 27.62 13.24 -6.81
C ARG A 238 26.22 13.25 -6.24
N LEU A 239 25.60 14.42 -6.15
CA LEU A 239 24.26 14.58 -5.60
C LEU A 239 23.23 13.83 -6.45
N THR A 240 23.30 13.96 -7.77
CA THR A 240 22.39 13.25 -8.69
C THR A 240 22.48 11.73 -8.50
N THR A 241 23.69 11.17 -8.40
CA THR A 241 23.87 9.74 -8.13
C THR A 241 23.42 9.33 -6.72
N LEU A 242 23.81 10.11 -5.69
CA LEU A 242 23.47 9.83 -4.30
C LEU A 242 21.97 9.92 -4.02
N ARG A 243 21.25 10.80 -4.72
CA ARG A 243 19.79 10.93 -4.62
C ARG A 243 19.08 9.67 -5.11
N LEU A 244 19.46 9.18 -6.29
CA LEU A 244 18.88 7.96 -6.82
C LEU A 244 19.20 6.76 -5.92
N LEU A 245 20.41 6.71 -5.38
CA LEU A 245 20.81 5.68 -4.41
C LEU A 245 20.10 5.82 -3.05
N SER A 246 19.76 7.03 -2.61
CA SER A 246 18.97 7.20 -1.38
C SER A 246 17.52 6.72 -1.59
N PHE A 247 16.95 6.96 -2.77
CA PHE A 247 15.63 6.42 -3.14
C PHE A 247 15.63 4.89 -3.23
N THR A 248 16.67 4.26 -3.79
CA THR A 248 16.75 2.79 -3.83
C THR A 248 16.81 2.18 -2.45
N ILE A 249 17.64 2.74 -1.56
CA ILE A 249 17.75 2.27 -0.18
C ILE A 249 16.40 2.44 0.53
N PHE A 250 15.75 3.59 0.35
CA PHE A 250 14.44 3.85 0.92
C PHE A 250 13.40 2.83 0.44
N ASP A 251 13.28 2.63 -0.87
CA ASP A 251 12.29 1.73 -1.47
C ASP A 251 12.54 0.27 -1.06
N ALA A 252 13.81 -0.15 -0.99
CA ALA A 252 14.17 -1.49 -0.51
C ALA A 252 13.78 -1.71 0.96
N LEU A 253 13.99 -0.71 1.83
CA LEU A 253 13.57 -0.77 3.23
C LEU A 253 12.04 -0.73 3.37
N ALA A 254 11.35 0.07 2.54
CA ALA A 254 9.89 0.09 2.48
C ALA A 254 9.33 -1.26 2.03
N ALA A 255 9.93 -1.88 1.00
CA ALA A 255 9.54 -3.21 0.51
C ALA A 255 9.76 -4.27 1.59
N ALA A 256 10.93 -4.25 2.25
CA ALA A 256 11.23 -5.18 3.35
C ALA A 256 10.22 -5.03 4.49
N THR A 257 9.88 -3.80 4.90
CA THR A 257 8.92 -3.56 5.99
C THR A 257 7.50 -3.99 5.61
N ILE A 258 7.04 -3.72 4.38
CA ILE A 258 5.74 -4.20 3.88
C ILE A 258 5.70 -5.73 3.79
N TYR A 259 6.76 -6.37 3.29
CA TYR A 259 6.83 -7.83 3.19
C TYR A 259 6.78 -8.51 4.57
N LEU A 260 7.57 -8.01 5.52
CA LEU A 260 7.59 -8.53 6.89
C LEU A 260 6.27 -8.27 7.62
N ALA A 261 5.60 -7.15 7.32
CA ALA A 261 4.26 -6.85 7.81
C ALA A 261 3.18 -7.75 7.20
N GLY A 262 3.18 -7.93 5.88
CA GLY A 262 2.17 -8.70 5.15
C GLY A 262 2.22 -10.20 5.44
N THR A 263 3.39 -10.74 5.78
CA THR A 263 3.58 -12.14 6.18
C THR A 263 3.34 -12.38 7.68
N ASN A 264 2.91 -11.34 8.42
CA ASN A 264 2.82 -11.33 9.89
C ASN A 264 4.13 -11.77 10.57
N ARG A 265 5.27 -11.53 9.91
CA ARG A 265 6.57 -11.96 10.42
C ARG A 265 7.10 -10.97 11.46
N PHE A 266 6.95 -9.68 11.21
CA PHE A 266 7.23 -8.62 12.17
C PHE A 266 6.08 -7.61 12.17
N PHE A 267 5.91 -6.88 13.29
CA PHE A 267 4.87 -5.85 13.44
C PHE A 267 3.43 -6.39 13.36
N TYR A 268 3.18 -7.54 14.00
CA TYR A 268 1.82 -8.00 14.28
C TYR A 268 1.19 -7.02 15.28
N ILE A 269 0.08 -6.42 14.86
CA ILE A 269 -0.79 -5.63 15.72
C ILE A 269 -2.09 -6.43 15.74
N PRO A 270 -2.57 -6.88 16.90
CA PRO A 270 -3.85 -7.57 16.96
C PRO A 270 -4.94 -6.63 16.42
N PRO A 271 -5.87 -7.13 15.59
CA PRO A 271 -6.99 -6.32 15.13
C PRO A 271 -7.74 -5.79 16.35
N THR A 272 -8.14 -4.52 16.30
CA THR A 272 -8.96 -3.96 17.37
C THR A 272 -10.33 -4.64 17.38
N PRO A 273 -11.01 -4.77 18.53
CA PRO A 273 -12.30 -5.43 18.60
C PRO A 273 -13.36 -4.76 17.70
N ALA A 274 -13.24 -3.45 17.47
CA ALA A 274 -14.08 -2.72 16.52
C ALA A 274 -13.84 -3.15 15.06
N GLU A 275 -12.58 -3.33 14.65
CA GLU A 275 -12.25 -3.80 13.29
C GLU A 275 -12.69 -5.24 13.05
N VAL A 276 -12.60 -6.10 14.07
CA VAL A 276 -13.13 -7.47 14.00
C VAL A 276 -14.65 -7.44 13.85
N ALA A 277 -15.33 -6.56 14.58
CA ALA A 277 -16.78 -6.40 14.46
C ALA A 277 -17.18 -5.90 13.07
N GLU A 278 -16.48 -4.91 12.51
CA GLU A 278 -16.76 -4.39 11.17
C GLU A 278 -16.52 -5.43 10.07
N GLU A 279 -15.41 -6.19 10.13
CA GLU A 279 -15.12 -7.25 9.15
C GLU A 279 -16.11 -8.41 9.26
N LEU A 280 -16.50 -8.76 10.49
CA LEU A 280 -17.53 -9.76 10.74
C LEU A 280 -18.89 -9.29 10.21
N VAL A 281 -19.29 -8.05 10.50
CA VAL A 281 -20.56 -7.47 10.02
C VAL A 281 -20.56 -7.36 8.49
N ALA A 282 -19.45 -6.98 7.87
CA ALA A 282 -19.33 -6.92 6.41
C ALA A 282 -19.46 -8.31 5.77
N ASN A 283 -18.79 -9.33 6.32
CA ASN A 283 -18.91 -10.70 5.81
C ASN A 283 -20.29 -11.30 6.07
N VAL A 284 -20.85 -11.09 7.26
CA VAL A 284 -22.19 -11.58 7.64
C VAL A 284 -23.27 -10.89 6.81
N SER A 285 -23.19 -9.59 6.59
CA SER A 285 -24.15 -8.88 5.71
C SER A 285 -24.05 -9.33 4.26
N ALA A 286 -22.85 -9.54 3.71
CA ALA A 286 -22.67 -10.04 2.34
C ALA A 286 -23.20 -11.47 2.16
N THR A 287 -22.92 -12.35 3.12
CA THR A 287 -23.43 -13.74 3.11
C THR A 287 -24.93 -13.79 3.34
N LEU A 288 -25.45 -12.98 4.24
CA LEU A 288 -26.89 -12.83 4.48
C LEU A 288 -27.61 -12.32 3.24
N ALA A 289 -27.09 -11.28 2.58
CA ALA A 289 -27.66 -10.76 1.33
C ALA A 289 -27.68 -11.82 0.21
N SER A 290 -26.64 -12.65 0.11
CA SER A 290 -26.63 -13.77 -0.84
C SER A 290 -27.66 -14.84 -0.48
N ALA A 291 -27.79 -15.17 0.81
CA ALA A 291 -28.75 -16.15 1.28
C ALA A 291 -30.20 -15.67 1.10
N THR A 292 -30.50 -14.41 1.44
CA THR A 292 -31.84 -13.83 1.26
C THR A 292 -32.20 -13.77 -0.22
N ALA A 293 -31.27 -13.39 -1.10
CA ALA A 293 -31.50 -13.41 -2.54
C ALA A 293 -31.85 -14.82 -3.05
N LYS A 294 -31.16 -15.85 -2.56
CA LYS A 294 -31.46 -17.25 -2.90
C LYS A 294 -32.82 -17.70 -2.37
N VAL A 295 -33.17 -17.36 -1.12
CA VAL A 295 -34.48 -17.68 -0.53
C VAL A 295 -35.61 -16.98 -1.29
N HIS A 296 -35.43 -15.71 -1.63
CA HIS A 296 -36.39 -14.99 -2.48
C HIS A 296 -36.54 -15.63 -3.85
N ALA A 297 -35.43 -16.02 -4.50
CA ALA A 297 -35.48 -16.71 -5.78
C ALA A 297 -36.23 -18.05 -5.68
N VAL A 298 -35.97 -18.86 -4.64
CA VAL A 298 -36.69 -20.12 -4.39
C VAL A 298 -38.18 -19.87 -4.13
N SER A 299 -38.53 -18.83 -3.36
CA SER A 299 -39.92 -18.46 -3.09
C SER A 299 -40.65 -18.08 -4.38
N VAL A 300 -40.04 -17.26 -5.23
CA VAL A 300 -40.59 -16.87 -6.54
C VAL A 300 -40.77 -18.09 -7.44
N VAL A 301 -39.77 -18.97 -7.50
CA VAL A 301 -39.85 -20.21 -8.30
C VAL A 301 -40.97 -21.11 -7.78
N ARG A 302 -41.08 -21.33 -6.46
CA ARG A 302 -42.15 -22.14 -5.87
C ARG A 302 -43.52 -21.55 -6.12
N ASN A 303 -43.67 -20.24 -6.05
CA ASN A 303 -44.93 -19.57 -6.36
C ASN A 303 -45.29 -19.74 -7.85
N ALA A 304 -44.30 -19.58 -8.73
CA ALA A 304 -44.48 -19.81 -10.16
C ALA A 304 -44.83 -21.28 -10.49
N THR A 305 -44.19 -22.26 -9.86
CA THR A 305 -44.47 -23.69 -10.09
C THR A 305 -45.86 -24.08 -9.60
N VAL A 306 -46.33 -23.55 -8.48
CA VAL A 306 -47.69 -23.82 -7.97
C VAL A 306 -48.77 -23.20 -8.86
N ARG A 307 -48.49 -22.05 -9.47
CA ARG A 307 -49.42 -21.35 -10.37
C ARG A 307 -49.51 -21.97 -11.77
N ASP A 308 -48.43 -22.59 -12.26
CA ASP A 308 -48.43 -23.31 -13.54
C ASP A 308 -48.89 -24.76 -13.37
N ARG A 309 -49.98 -25.13 -14.04
CA ARG A 309 -50.58 -26.47 -13.91
C ARG A 309 -49.67 -27.61 -14.40
N GLY A 310 -48.83 -27.36 -15.41
CA GLY A 310 -47.91 -28.35 -15.97
C GLY A 310 -46.70 -28.59 -15.07
N LEU A 311 -46.08 -27.52 -14.57
CA LEU A 311 -44.97 -27.63 -13.62
C LEU A 311 -45.43 -28.22 -12.28
N LYS A 312 -46.61 -27.81 -11.79
CA LYS A 312 -47.20 -28.39 -10.57
C LYS A 312 -47.44 -29.89 -10.70
N ALA A 313 -48.00 -30.37 -11.81
CA ALA A 313 -48.22 -31.81 -12.02
C ALA A 313 -46.90 -32.60 -12.01
N THR A 314 -45.82 -32.01 -12.52
CA THR A 314 -44.49 -32.63 -12.52
C THR A 314 -43.87 -32.66 -11.12
N ASP A 315 -44.02 -31.57 -10.35
CA ASP A 315 -43.59 -31.50 -8.94
C ASP A 315 -44.38 -32.50 -8.07
N ASP A 316 -45.70 -32.55 -8.20
CA ASP A 316 -46.57 -33.51 -7.49
C ASP A 316 -46.22 -34.97 -7.87
N ALA A 317 -45.94 -35.26 -9.16
CA ALA A 317 -45.49 -36.57 -9.61
C ALA A 317 -44.12 -36.96 -9.03
N TYR A 318 -43.19 -36.00 -8.93
CA TYR A 318 -41.90 -36.22 -8.30
C TYR A 318 -42.06 -36.53 -6.80
N TRP A 319 -42.80 -35.72 -6.05
CA TRP A 319 -42.99 -35.92 -4.62
C TRP A 319 -43.76 -37.21 -4.31
N THR A 320 -44.78 -37.55 -5.10
CA THR A 320 -45.49 -38.82 -4.96
C THR A 320 -44.59 -40.02 -5.26
N ALA A 321 -43.69 -39.94 -6.24
CA ALA A 321 -42.70 -40.98 -6.50
C ALA A 321 -41.67 -41.13 -5.36
N VAL A 322 -41.21 -40.02 -4.79
CA VAL A 322 -40.29 -40.02 -3.63
C VAL A 322 -40.97 -40.65 -2.41
N VAL A 323 -42.20 -40.23 -2.08
CA VAL A 323 -42.97 -40.80 -0.95
C VAL A 323 -43.27 -42.28 -1.18
N ALA A 324 -43.60 -42.68 -2.42
CA ALA A 324 -43.81 -44.08 -2.76
C ALA A 324 -42.51 -44.90 -2.62
N MET A 325 -41.35 -44.34 -2.97
CA MET A 325 -40.05 -44.98 -2.78
C MET A 325 -39.70 -45.10 -1.30
N GLU A 326 -39.95 -44.06 -0.50
CA GLU A 326 -39.73 -44.09 0.96
C GLU A 326 -40.65 -45.10 1.65
N GLY A 327 -41.93 -45.17 1.26
CA GLY A 327 -42.87 -46.18 1.74
C GLY A 327 -42.56 -47.61 1.25
N SER A 328 -42.04 -47.76 0.03
CA SER A 328 -41.72 -49.08 -0.54
C SER A 328 -40.42 -49.68 0.01
N CYS A 329 -39.52 -48.86 0.58
CA CYS A 329 -38.35 -49.34 1.34
C CYS A 329 -38.72 -49.88 2.74
N GLY A 330 -39.92 -49.60 3.25
CA GLY A 330 -40.47 -50.19 4.48
C GLY A 330 -41.23 -51.51 4.28
N GLY A 331 -41.34 -51.99 3.03
CA GLY A 331 -42.26 -53.07 2.65
C GLY A 331 -41.60 -54.34 2.10
N SER A 332 -40.31 -54.58 2.32
CA SER A 332 -39.67 -55.85 1.93
C SER A 332 -38.66 -56.35 2.96
N SER A 333 -39.16 -56.76 4.13
CA SER A 333 -38.51 -57.78 4.95
C SER A 333 -39.45 -58.98 5.09
N LEU A 334 -39.12 -60.03 4.35
CA LEU A 334 -39.63 -61.36 4.55
C LEU A 334 -39.05 -61.90 5.87
N GLY A 335 -39.89 -62.03 6.91
CA GLY A 335 -39.69 -62.98 7.99
C GLY A 335 -39.41 -62.41 9.40
N THR A 336 -40.32 -62.77 10.31
CA THR A 336 -40.12 -62.98 11.76
C THR A 336 -40.47 -61.82 12.70
N SER A 337 -41.74 -61.83 13.12
CA SER A 337 -42.27 -61.54 14.48
C SER A 337 -41.51 -60.57 15.39
N GLY A 338 -42.14 -59.41 15.65
CA GLY A 338 -41.85 -58.55 16.81
C GLY A 338 -42.30 -57.11 16.61
N VAL A 339 -43.45 -56.78 17.19
CA VAL A 339 -44.05 -55.45 17.45
C VAL A 339 -43.16 -54.21 17.21
N GLY A 340 -43.62 -53.28 16.35
CA GLY A 340 -43.08 -51.92 16.23
C GLY A 340 -43.51 -51.20 14.95
N GLU A 341 -44.55 -50.39 15.06
CA GLU A 341 -45.16 -49.46 14.08
C GLU A 341 -44.17 -48.78 13.12
N GLY A 342 -44.45 -48.89 11.81
CA GLY A 342 -43.81 -48.07 10.78
C GLY A 342 -44.35 -46.63 10.80
N GLY A 343 -43.82 -45.83 11.72
CA GLY A 343 -44.00 -44.37 11.75
C GLY A 343 -43.00 -43.67 10.83
N SER A 344 -43.34 -42.46 10.39
CA SER A 344 -42.41 -41.59 9.67
C SER A 344 -41.11 -41.42 10.48
N VAL A 345 -39.95 -41.18 9.84
CA VAL A 345 -38.66 -40.89 10.53
C VAL A 345 -38.80 -39.79 11.60
N TRP A 346 -39.80 -38.92 11.48
CA TRP A 346 -40.13 -37.87 12.44
C TRP A 346 -40.86 -38.35 13.70
N GLU A 347 -41.47 -39.53 13.65
CA GLU A 347 -42.17 -40.20 14.76
C GLU A 347 -41.28 -41.22 15.49
N GLU A 348 -40.12 -41.55 14.94
CA GLU A 348 -39.14 -42.39 15.63
C GLU A 348 -38.75 -41.74 16.97
N GLU A 349 -39.00 -42.47 18.06
CA GLU A 349 -38.78 -41.99 19.42
C GLU A 349 -37.33 -41.55 19.65
N GLU A 350 -36.39 -42.10 18.89
CA GLU A 350 -34.98 -41.72 18.90
C GLU A 350 -34.73 -40.34 18.30
N VAL A 351 -35.41 -39.98 17.20
CA VAL A 351 -35.30 -38.67 16.54
C VAL A 351 -35.96 -37.60 17.41
N VAL A 352 -37.12 -37.89 18.01
CA VAL A 352 -37.78 -36.99 18.98
C VAL A 352 -36.91 -36.76 20.21
N ARG A 353 -36.24 -37.81 20.71
CA ARG A 353 -35.33 -37.73 21.85
C ARG A 353 -34.03 -37.00 21.51
N ALA A 354 -33.51 -37.16 20.29
CA ALA A 354 -32.36 -36.42 19.79
C ALA A 354 -32.67 -34.93 19.60
N MET A 355 -33.83 -34.60 19.01
CA MET A 355 -34.33 -33.23 18.87
C MET A 355 -34.50 -32.56 20.24
N ARG A 356 -35.11 -33.26 21.21
CA ARG A 356 -35.19 -32.76 22.60
C ARG A 356 -33.81 -32.52 23.19
N ARG A 357 -32.85 -33.42 23.02
CA ARG A 357 -31.48 -33.22 23.54
C ARG A 357 -30.78 -32.03 22.90
N VAL A 358 -30.95 -31.80 21.59
CA VAL A 358 -30.35 -30.64 20.90
C VAL A 358 -30.97 -29.34 21.41
N MET A 359 -32.29 -29.30 21.58
CA MET A 359 -33.02 -28.16 22.17
C MET A 359 -32.58 -27.91 23.63
N GLN A 360 -32.45 -28.97 24.43
CA GLN A 360 -32.03 -28.86 25.83
C GLN A 360 -30.56 -28.45 25.97
N LYS A 361 -29.68 -28.92 25.08
CA LYS A 361 -28.26 -28.57 25.06
C LYS A 361 -28.03 -27.13 24.61
N ARG A 362 -28.92 -26.57 23.79
CA ARG A 362 -28.96 -25.14 23.45
C ARG A 362 -29.39 -24.28 24.65
N ASN A 363 -30.34 -24.75 25.46
CA ASN A 363 -30.80 -24.07 26.68
C ASN A 363 -29.81 -24.19 27.86
N ALA A 364 -29.08 -25.31 27.96
CA ALA A 364 -28.04 -25.50 28.99
C ALA A 364 -26.75 -24.71 28.69
N GLY A 365 -26.60 -24.19 27.47
CA GLY A 365 -25.47 -23.38 27.02
C GLY A 365 -25.54 -21.90 27.42
N GLY A 366 -26.10 -21.56 28.59
CA GLY A 366 -25.78 -20.37 29.40
C GLY A 366 -25.83 -18.96 28.80
N LYS A 367 -26.23 -18.75 27.54
CA LYS A 367 -26.37 -17.40 26.96
C LYS A 367 -27.18 -17.44 25.66
N GLY A 368 -28.50 -17.42 25.80
CA GLY A 368 -29.43 -17.29 24.70
C GLY A 368 -30.84 -17.22 25.24
N ASP A 369 -31.55 -16.16 24.87
CA ASP A 369 -32.94 -15.91 25.19
C ASP A 369 -33.80 -17.16 24.96
N VAL A 370 -34.72 -17.45 25.90
CA VAL A 370 -35.61 -18.60 25.79
C VAL A 370 -36.50 -18.35 24.58
N VAL A 371 -36.22 -19.04 23.48
CA VAL A 371 -37.11 -19.01 22.32
C VAL A 371 -38.36 -19.81 22.69
N ASP A 372 -39.39 -19.11 23.15
CA ASP A 372 -40.71 -19.67 23.35
C ASP A 372 -41.29 -20.05 21.98
N ILE A 373 -41.49 -21.35 21.76
CA ILE A 373 -41.99 -21.91 20.51
C ILE A 373 -43.41 -21.41 20.23
N GLY A 374 -44.20 -21.12 21.28
CA GLY A 374 -45.51 -20.50 21.14
C GLY A 374 -45.39 -19.06 20.61
N GLN A 375 -44.43 -18.31 21.14
CA GLN A 375 -44.15 -16.94 20.70
C GLN A 375 -43.58 -16.90 19.28
N LEU A 376 -42.67 -17.82 18.93
CA LEU A 376 -42.09 -17.92 17.59
C LEU A 376 -43.14 -18.34 16.54
N GLY A 377 -44.10 -19.20 16.92
CA GLY A 377 -45.23 -19.56 16.06
C GLY A 377 -46.14 -18.36 15.77
N VAL A 378 -46.42 -17.55 16.80
CA VAL A 378 -47.24 -16.33 16.69
C VAL A 378 -46.50 -15.21 15.93
N GLU A 379 -45.19 -15.09 16.11
CA GLU A 379 -44.36 -14.11 15.41
C GLU A 379 -44.16 -14.48 13.94
N ALA A 380 -44.05 -15.79 13.64
CA ALA A 380 -44.02 -16.30 12.28
C ALA A 380 -45.38 -16.13 11.57
N SER A 381 -46.50 -16.40 12.25
CA SER A 381 -47.83 -16.20 11.66
C SER A 381 -48.12 -14.72 11.42
N SER A 382 -47.77 -13.83 12.35
CA SER A 382 -47.93 -12.38 12.18
C SER A 382 -47.01 -11.78 11.12
N TYR A 383 -45.78 -12.31 10.97
CA TYR A 383 -44.89 -11.91 9.87
C TYR A 383 -45.43 -12.35 8.51
N VAL A 384 -45.93 -13.58 8.41
CA VAL A 384 -46.57 -14.09 7.19
C VAL A 384 -47.80 -13.25 6.86
N GLU A 385 -48.68 -13.01 7.84
CA GLU A 385 -49.89 -12.20 7.70
C GLU A 385 -49.57 -10.75 7.31
N GLY A 386 -48.51 -10.13 7.87
CA GLY A 386 -48.05 -8.80 7.46
C GLY A 386 -47.47 -8.73 6.05
N VAL A 387 -46.86 -9.82 5.58
CA VAL A 387 -46.34 -9.94 4.19
C VAL A 387 -47.46 -10.28 3.20
N THR A 388 -48.50 -11.01 3.62
CA THR A 388 -49.62 -11.42 2.77
C THR A 388 -50.80 -10.44 2.79
N ALA A 389 -50.92 -9.56 3.79
CA ALA A 389 -51.99 -8.57 3.89
C ALA A 389 -52.05 -7.58 2.70
N GLY A 390 -50.96 -7.44 1.95
CA GLY A 390 -50.93 -6.65 0.71
C GLY A 390 -51.29 -7.43 -0.57
N LEU A 391 -51.42 -8.75 -0.50
CA LEU A 391 -51.69 -9.63 -1.66
C LEU A 391 -53.16 -10.03 -1.79
N GLU A 392 -53.98 -9.89 -0.74
CA GLU A 392 -55.40 -10.27 -0.76
C GLU A 392 -56.34 -9.14 -1.18
N ARG A 393 -55.84 -7.92 -1.40
CA ARG A 393 -56.65 -6.74 -1.77
C ARG A 393 -56.73 -6.47 -3.28
N GLY A 394 -56.40 -7.48 -4.11
CA GLY A 394 -56.27 -7.32 -5.55
C GLY A 394 -57.45 -7.80 -6.40
N ASP A 395 -58.39 -8.59 -5.85
CA ASP A 395 -59.32 -9.39 -6.68
C ASP A 395 -60.82 -9.10 -6.45
N ASP A 396 -61.21 -8.09 -5.66
CA ASP A 396 -62.63 -7.80 -5.35
C ASP A 396 -63.16 -6.42 -5.84
N ASP A 397 -62.54 -5.82 -6.86
CA ASP A 397 -63.10 -4.65 -7.55
C ASP A 397 -63.47 -4.99 -9.00
N ASP A 398 -64.48 -5.82 -9.20
CA ASP A 398 -65.30 -5.79 -10.42
C ASP A 398 -66.69 -6.42 -10.17
N HIS A 399 -67.74 -5.66 -10.51
CA HIS A 399 -69.18 -5.94 -10.45
C HIS A 399 -69.90 -5.77 -9.10
N ASP A 400 -70.64 -4.66 -8.92
CA ASP A 400 -72.02 -4.55 -9.44
C ASP A 400 -72.59 -3.13 -9.29
N SER A 401 -73.40 -2.82 -10.28
CA SER A 401 -74.16 -1.63 -10.60
C SER A 401 -75.39 -1.45 -9.69
N GLY A 402 -75.82 -0.19 -9.50
CA GLY A 402 -77.26 0.12 -9.56
C GLY A 402 -77.96 0.60 -8.29
N ASP A 403 -78.06 1.93 -8.22
CA ASP A 403 -79.30 2.70 -8.06
C ASP A 403 -79.93 3.02 -6.67
N ARG A 404 -80.18 4.34 -6.57
CA ARG A 404 -81.28 5.07 -5.89
C ARG A 404 -81.10 5.68 -4.48
N ASP A 405 -81.04 7.02 -4.56
CA ASP A 405 -81.93 8.02 -3.97
C ASP A 405 -81.95 8.24 -2.44
N GLY A 406 -81.71 9.51 -2.04
CA GLY A 406 -82.25 10.00 -0.77
C GLY A 406 -81.50 11.13 -0.07
N ASN A 407 -81.50 12.32 -0.68
CA ASN A 407 -81.77 13.64 -0.07
C ASN A 407 -81.46 13.90 1.42
N GLY A 408 -80.74 14.98 1.74
CA GLY A 408 -80.85 15.64 3.04
C GLY A 408 -79.69 16.55 3.44
N SER A 409 -79.78 17.81 2.99
CA SER A 409 -79.28 19.08 3.58
C SER A 409 -77.90 19.17 4.23
#